data_AF-A0A7V5PD89-F1
#
_entry.id   AF-A0A7V5PD89-F1
#
_cell.length_a   1.000
_cell.length_b   1.000
_cell.length_c   1.000
_cell.angle_alpha   90.00
_cell.angle_beta   90.00
_cell.angle_gamma   90.00
#
_symmetry.space_group_name_H-M   'P 1'
#
loop_
_entity.id
_entity.type
_entity.pdbx_description
1 polymer ?
#
loop_
_entity_poly.entity_id
_entity_poly.type
_entity_poly.pdbx_seq_one_letter_code
_entity_poly.pdbx_strand_id
1 'polypeptide(L)' 'MKHLTIKQRYTISTMLEKGFTHKEIGETNGKDKSVVSREIEQKQNQRSCQYLYKK' A
#
# COMPACT_ATOMS: atom_id res chain seq x y z
N MET A 1 -5.45 14.63 -6.85
CA MET A 1 -5.02 13.59 -5.89
C MET A 1 -3.55 13.30 -6.13
N LYS A 2 -2.68 13.49 -5.12
CA LYS A 2 -1.27 13.09 -5.26
C LYS A 2 -1.21 11.56 -5.23
N HIS A 3 -0.75 10.95 -6.31
CA HIS A 3 -0.53 9.51 -6.38
C HIS A 3 0.49 9.07 -5.32
N LEU A 4 0.30 7.86 -4.76
CA LEU A 4 1.28 7.24 -3.87
C LEU A 4 2.58 7.01 -4.65
N THR A 5 3.69 7.41 -4.04
CA THR A 5 5.02 7.11 -4.60
C THR A 5 5.30 5.62 -4.52
N ILE A 6 6.24 5.12 -5.35
CA ILE A 6 6.68 3.72 -5.31
C ILE A 6 7.11 3.31 -3.89
N LYS A 7 7.83 4.20 -3.18
CA LYS A 7 8.24 3.98 -1.79
C LYS A 7 7.05 3.79 -0.86
N GLN A 8 6.01 4.62 -0.97
CA GLN A 8 4.81 4.49 -0.14
C GLN A 8 4.04 3.21 -0.45
N ARG A 9 3.89 2.84 -1.72
CA ARG A 9 3.25 1.58 -2.12
C ARG A 9 4.02 0.36 -1.59
N TYR A 10 5.34 0.41 -1.63
CA TYR A 10 6.19 -0.63 -1.06
C TYR A 10 6.03 -0.76 0.46
N THR A 11 6.02 0.36 1.18
CA THR A 11 5.74 0.39 2.63
C THR A 11 4.36 -0.20 2.93
N ILE A 12 3.33 0.20 2.18
CA ILE A 12 1.96 -0.33 2.32
C ILE A 12 1.95 -1.85 2.13
N SER A 13 2.58 -2.37 1.07
CA SER A 13 2.63 -3.81 0.81
C SER A 13 3.35 -4.58 1.91
N THR A 14 4.52 -4.09 2.34
CA THR A 14 5.33 -4.73 3.38
C THR A 14 4.61 -4.75 4.73
N MET A 15 3.93 -3.65 5.09
CA MET A 15 3.17 -3.60 6.34
C MET A 15 1.91 -4.47 6.28
N LEU A 16 1.24 -4.54 5.13
CA LEU A 16 0.09 -5.42 4.95
C LEU A 16 0.48 -6.89 5.10
N GLU A 17 1.61 -7.31 4.53
CA GLU A 17 2.16 -8.67 4.67
C GLU A 17 2.53 -9.02 6.12
N LYS A 18 2.91 -8.02 6.92
CA LYS A 18 3.19 -8.17 8.35
C LYS A 18 1.93 -8.16 9.23
N GLY A 19 0.74 -7.95 8.64
CA GLY A 19 -0.54 -7.98 9.36
C GLY A 19 -0.94 -6.67 10.05
N PHE A 20 -0.31 -5.54 9.70
CA PHE A 20 -0.72 -4.24 10.24
C PHE A 20 -2.10 -3.80 9.72
N THR A 21 -2.83 -3.04 10.53
CA THR A 21 -4.13 -2.50 10.14
C THR A 21 -3.99 -1.36 9.14
N HIS A 22 -5.02 -1.12 8.31
CA HIS A 22 -5.01 -0.01 7.34
C HIS A 22 -4.82 1.37 8.00
N LYS A 23 -5.23 1.52 9.26
CA LYS A 23 -5.06 2.75 10.03
C LYS A 23 -3.58 3.00 10.33
N GLU A 24 -2.88 2.02 10.88
CA GLU A 24 -1.44 2.12 11.21
C GLU A 24 -0.59 2.35 9.96
N ILE A 25 -0.95 1.68 8.85
CA ILE A 25 -0.29 1.85 7.55
C ILE A 25 -0.48 3.28 7.03
N GLY A 26 -1.69 3.82 7.15
CA GLY A 26 -2.01 5.19 6.77
C GLY A 26 -1.22 6.21 7.58
N GLU A 27 -1.23 6.07 8.91
CA GLU A 27 -0.50 6.93 9.85
C GLU A 27 1.00 6.94 9.52
N THR A 28 1.59 5.77 9.27
CA THR A 28 3.01 5.63 8.91
C THR A 28 3.36 6.33 7.58
N ASN A 29 2.42 6.39 6.64
CA ASN A 29 2.63 7.00 5.32
C ASN A 29 2.15 8.47 5.23
N GLY A 30 1.58 9.02 6.31
CA GLY A 30 0.93 10.33 6.31
C GLY A 30 -0.28 10.37 5.37
N LYS A 31 -1.05 9.29 5.32
CA LYS A 31 -2.20 9.10 4.44
C LYS A 31 -3.41 8.61 5.23
N ASP A 32 -4.59 8.90 4.68
CA ASP A 32 -5.82 8.36 5.23
C ASP A 32 -5.94 6.84 4.96
N LYS A 33 -6.60 6.12 5.88
CA LYS A 33 -6.87 4.68 5.75
C LYS A 33 -7.60 4.31 4.44
N SER A 34 -8.42 5.23 3.91
CA SER A 34 -9.18 5.02 2.67
C SER A 34 -8.26 5.02 1.45
N VAL A 35 -7.15 5.77 1.49
CA VAL A 35 -6.12 5.74 0.44
C VAL A 35 -5.42 4.39 0.42
N VAL A 36 -5.14 3.84 1.60
CA VAL A 36 -4.54 2.49 1.75
C VAL A 36 -5.51 1.42 1.24
N SER A 37 -6.79 1.47 1.65
CA SER A 37 -7.83 0.54 1.18
C SER A 37 -7.95 0.54 -0.34
N ARG A 38 -7.99 1.73 -0.94
CA ARG A 38 -8.11 1.88 -2.39
C ARG A 38 -6.88 1.37 -3.16
N GLU A 39 -5.67 1.54 -2.62
CA GLU A 39 -4.45 0.96 -3.20
C GLU A 39 -4.50 -0.58 -3.16
N ILE A 40 -5.00 -1.15 -2.06
CA ILE A 40 -5.15 -2.61 -1.91
C ILE A 40 -6.20 -3.16 -2.89
N GLU A 41 -7.35 -2.51 -2.98
CA GLU A 41 -8.40 -2.86 -3.94
C GLU A 41 -7.93 -2.72 -5.40
N GLN A 42 -7.16 -1.67 -5.72
CA GLN A 42 -6.56 -1.52 -7.03
C GLN A 42 -5.57 -2.64 -7.33
N LYS A 43 -4.75 -3.05 -6.36
CA LYS A 43 -3.83 -4.19 -6.50
C LYS A 43 -4.57 -5.52 -6.70
N GLN A 44 -5.73 -5.72 -6.07
CA GLN A 44 -6.56 -6.91 -6.30
C GLN A 44 -7.23 -6.91 -7.68
N ASN A 45 -7.72 -5.75 -8.12
CA ASN A 45 -8.32 -5.60 -9.45
C ASN A 45 -7.27 -5.68 -10.58
N GLN A 46 -6.05 -5.21 -10.35
CA GLN A 46 -4.88 -5.46 -11.20
C GLN A 46 -4.27 -6.81 -10.83
N ARG A 47 -4.87 -7.91 -11.31
CA ARG A 47 -4.47 -9.32 -11.08
C ARG A 47 -2.99 -9.71 -11.41
N SER A 48 -2.04 -8.79 -11.59
CA SER A 48 -0.64 -9.09 -11.85
C SER A 48 0.32 -7.93 -11.56
N CYS A 49 0.36 -7.41 -10.32
CA CYS A 49 1.51 -6.61 -9.89
C CYS A 49 2.10 -7.19 -8.60
N GLN A 50 2.87 -8.28 -8.78
CA GLN A 50 3.95 -8.60 -7.86
C GLN A 50 4.88 -7.38 -7.82
N TYR A 51 4.92 -6.69 -6.69
CA TYR A 51 5.95 -5.70 -6.42
C TYR A 51 7.25 -6.45 -6.14
N LEU A 52 7.88 -6.96 -7.21
CA LEU A 52 9.21 -7.57 -7.19
C LEU A 52 10.23 -6.45 -6.92
N TYR A 53 10.40 -6.10 -5.65
CA TYR A 53 11.56 -5.35 -5.21
C TYR A 53 12.74 -6.33 -5.26
N LYS A 54 13.43 -6.40 -6.40
CA LYS A 54 14.72 -7.11 -6.47
C LYS A 54 15.69 -6.36 -5.55
N LYS A 55 16.24 -7.12 -4.59
CA LYS A 55 17.26 -6.69 -3.63
C LYS A 55 18.54 -6.26 -4.33
#